data_AF-A0A4Q2LGY9-F1
#
_entry.id   AF-A0A4Q2LGY9-F1
#
_cell.length_a   1.000
_cell.length_b   1.000
_cell.length_c   1.000
_cell.angle_alpha   90.00
_cell.angle_beta   90.00
_cell.angle_gamma   90.00
#
_symmetry.space_group_name_H-M   'P 1'
#
loop_
_entity.id
_entity.type
_entity.pdbx_description
1 polymer ?
#
loop_
_entity_poly.entity_id
_entity_poly.type
_entity_poly.pdbx_seq_one_letter_code
_entity_poly.pdbx_strand_id
1 'polypeptide(L)'
;MKRYLCKVQRTDEYIVELDESVLDEEWMKGYREYFADLHDLEEHAENIAQYRARFGERYIEGYGVPLNDGKKPWFANDKEVNRAINIKIISEDSECEVDVSEMKS
;
A
#
# COMPACT_ATOMS: atom_id res chain seq x y z
N MET A 1 -23.96 -15.40 -24.52
CA MET A 1 -23.25 -15.36 -23.23
C MET A 1 -23.88 -14.27 -22.39
N LYS A 2 -24.25 -14.53 -21.13
CA LYS A 2 -24.72 -13.49 -20.22
C LYS A 2 -23.53 -12.64 -19.75
N ARG A 3 -23.72 -11.33 -19.62
CA ARG A 3 -22.70 -10.38 -19.16
C ARG A 3 -23.21 -9.68 -17.92
N TYR A 4 -22.35 -9.47 -16.94
CA TYR A 4 -22.70 -8.77 -15.71
C TYR A 4 -21.66 -7.68 -15.46
N LEU A 5 -22.14 -6.48 -15.10
CA LEU A 5 -21.30 -5.44 -14.51
C LEU A 5 -21.34 -5.63 -13.00
N CYS A 6 -20.16 -5.78 -12.40
CA CYS A 6 -19.96 -5.84 -10.96
C CYS A 6 -19.17 -4.60 -10.54
N LYS A 7 -19.79 -3.72 -9.74
CA LYS A 7 -19.06 -2.64 -9.07
C LYS A 7 -18.65 -3.15 -7.69
N VAL A 8 -17.39 -2.94 -7.34
CA VAL A 8 -16.82 -3.39 -6.08
C VAL A 8 -16.26 -2.18 -5.36
N GLN A 9 -16.67 -1.98 -4.11
CA GLN A 9 -16.14 -0.95 -3.22
C GLN A 9 -15.68 -1.62 -1.93
N ARG A 10 -14.47 -1.26 -1.48
CA ARG A 10 -13.90 -1.74 -0.23
C ARG A 10 -13.31 -0.58 0.56
N THR A 11 -13.46 -0.63 1.88
CA THR A 11 -12.83 0.31 2.81
C THR A 11 -11.79 -0.45 3.62
N ASP A 12 -10.54 0.01 3.56
CA ASP A 12 -9.46 -0.46 4.43
C ASP A 12 -8.92 0.73 5.23
N GLU A 13 -8.53 0.49 6.48
CA GLU A 13 -8.00 1.49 7.41
C GLU A 13 -6.61 1.07 7.90
N TYR A 14 -5.64 1.95 7.70
CA TYR A 14 -4.25 1.73 8.08
C TYR A 14 -3.68 2.95 8.83
N ILE A 15 -2.72 2.70 9.72
CA ILE A 15 -1.77 3.74 10.16
C ILE A 15 -0.44 3.41 9.52
N VAL A 16 0.06 4.31 8.67
CA VAL A 16 1.38 4.17 8.04
C VAL A 16 2.38 4.98 8.86
N GLU A 17 3.31 4.28 9.51
CA GLU A 17 4.39 4.86 10.30
C GLU A 17 5.66 4.93 9.44
N LEU A 18 6.23 6.12 9.32
CA LEU A 18 7.42 6.43 8.51
C LEU A 18 8.50 7.03 9.41
N ASP A 19 9.70 6.44 9.41
CA ASP A 19 10.85 6.93 10.17
C ASP A 19 11.57 8.04 9.39
N GLU A 20 11.33 9.29 9.78
CA GLU A 20 11.90 10.49 9.15
C GLU A 20 13.44 10.58 9.25
N SER A 21 14.07 9.80 10.14
CA SER A 21 15.53 9.75 10.21
C SER A 21 16.17 8.91 9.10
N VAL A 22 15.37 8.10 8.40
CA VAL A 22 15.78 7.26 7.26
C VAL A 22 15.13 7.74 5.97
N LEU A 23 13.85 8.11 6.02
CA LEU A 23 13.08 8.62 4.89
C LEU A 23 13.15 10.15 4.87
N ASP A 24 14.37 10.67 4.86
CA ASP A 24 14.65 12.10 4.87
C ASP A 24 14.51 12.74 3.47
N GLU A 25 14.82 14.04 3.36
CA GLU A 25 14.75 14.76 2.09
C GLU A 25 15.68 14.19 1.01
N GLU A 26 16.85 13.64 1.38
CA GLU A 26 17.75 13.02 0.40
C GLU A 26 17.16 11.71 -0.13
N TRP A 27 16.57 10.90 0.76
CA TRP A 27 15.86 9.70 0.37
C TRP A 27 14.67 10.03 -0.54
N MET A 28 13.82 10.99 -0.16
CA MET A 28 12.66 11.42 -0.96
C MET A 28 13.11 11.96 -2.32
N LYS A 29 14.27 12.63 -2.38
CA LYS A 29 14.86 13.09 -3.64
C LYS A 29 15.30 11.95 -4.53
N GLY A 30 15.96 10.95 -3.96
CA GLY A 30 16.27 9.73 -4.69
C GLY A 30 15.00 9.04 -5.17
N TYR A 31 13.98 8.95 -4.32
CA TYR A 31 12.72 8.30 -4.70
C TYR A 31 12.07 8.98 -5.91
N ARG A 32 11.88 10.30 -5.88
CA ARG A 32 11.20 11.03 -6.96
C ARG A 32 11.96 11.09 -8.28
N GLU A 33 13.27 10.85 -8.26
CA GLU A 33 14.08 10.75 -9.48
C GLU A 33 13.78 9.46 -10.27
N TYR A 34 13.43 8.36 -9.58
CA TYR A 34 13.30 7.03 -10.18
C TYR A 34 11.87 6.46 -10.17
N PHE A 35 11.00 6.91 -9.27
CA PHE A 35 9.70 6.26 -9.02
C PHE A 35 8.50 7.18 -9.29
N ALA A 36 8.10 8.01 -8.33
CA ALA A 36 6.94 8.91 -8.46
C ALA A 36 7.25 10.28 -7.87
N ASP A 37 6.63 11.33 -8.44
CA ASP A 37 6.84 12.73 -8.06
C ASP A 37 6.11 13.05 -6.74
N LEU A 38 6.70 12.59 -5.64
CA LEU A 38 6.23 12.79 -4.25
C LEU A 38 7.26 13.64 -3.49
N HIS A 39 6.77 14.59 -2.70
CA HIS A 39 7.55 15.65 -2.08
C HIS A 39 7.52 15.61 -0.55
N ASP A 40 6.59 14.90 0.06
CA ASP A 40 6.51 14.76 1.51
C ASP A 40 6.07 13.37 1.97
N LEU A 41 6.20 13.13 3.27
CA LEU A 41 5.86 11.85 3.89
C LEU A 41 4.36 11.54 3.84
N GLU A 42 3.49 12.53 3.73
CA GLU A 42 2.04 12.33 3.62
C GLU A 42 1.70 11.70 2.26
N GLU A 43 2.26 12.23 1.19
CA GLU A 43 2.13 11.68 -0.17
C GLU A 43 2.72 10.26 -0.27
N HIS A 44 3.84 10.00 0.41
CA HIS A 44 4.41 8.66 0.52
C HIS A 44 3.49 7.69 1.27
N ALA A 45 2.92 8.12 2.40
CA ALA A 45 1.98 7.31 3.17
C ALA A 45 0.73 6.96 2.35
N GLU A 46 0.18 7.93 1.60
CA GLU A 46 -0.93 7.71 0.69
C GLU A 46 -0.59 6.64 -0.36
N ASN A 47 0.56 6.77 -1.02
CA ASN A 47 0.97 5.84 -2.06
C ASN A 47 1.18 4.41 -1.49
N ILE A 48 1.82 4.28 -0.32
CA ILE A 48 2.00 2.99 0.36
C ILE A 48 0.64 2.35 0.68
N ALA A 49 -0.32 3.11 1.21
CA ALA A 49 -1.66 2.61 1.51
C ALA A 49 -2.41 2.16 0.25
N GLN A 50 -2.29 2.91 -0.86
CA GLN A 50 -2.87 2.51 -2.15
C GLN A 50 -2.28 1.18 -2.65
N TYR A 51 -0.95 1.00 -2.58
CA TYR A 51 -0.31 -0.26 -2.95
C TYR A 51 -0.77 -1.42 -2.07
N ARG A 52 -0.84 -1.20 -0.75
CA ARG A 52 -1.33 -2.20 0.21
C ARG A 52 -2.75 -2.63 -0.13
N ALA A 53 -3.67 -1.70 -0.35
CA ALA A 53 -5.05 -2.02 -0.69
C ALA A 53 -5.15 -2.80 -2.02
N ARG A 54 -4.38 -2.41 -3.05
CA ARG A 54 -4.48 -3.04 -4.38
C ARG A 54 -3.86 -4.41 -4.46
N PHE A 55 -2.75 -4.64 -3.74
CA PHE A 55 -1.90 -5.81 -3.97
C PHE A 55 -1.68 -6.68 -2.71
N GLY A 56 -2.17 -6.22 -1.57
CA GLY A 56 -1.98 -6.87 -0.26
C GLY A 56 -0.55 -6.73 0.25
N GLU A 57 -0.17 -7.66 1.12
CA GLU A 57 1.17 -7.75 1.69
C GLU A 57 2.19 -8.16 0.60
N ARG A 58 2.94 -7.20 0.05
CA ARG A 58 3.95 -7.44 -1.00
C ARG A 58 5.13 -6.47 -0.90
N TYR A 59 6.16 -6.74 -1.69
CA TYR A 59 7.19 -5.76 -2.03
C TYR A 59 6.56 -4.58 -2.78
N ILE A 60 6.88 -3.36 -2.35
CA ILE A 60 6.43 -2.12 -2.97
C ILE A 60 7.64 -1.47 -3.66
N GLU A 61 7.52 -1.23 -4.96
CA GLU A 61 8.58 -0.63 -5.76
C GLU A 61 8.97 0.75 -5.21
N GLY A 62 10.28 0.97 -5.04
CA GLY A 62 10.86 2.15 -4.41
C GLY A 62 10.87 2.17 -2.88
N TYR A 63 10.06 1.35 -2.21
CA TYR A 63 9.98 1.32 -0.74
C TYR A 63 10.56 0.05 -0.11
N GLY A 64 10.58 -1.08 -0.82
CA GLY A 64 10.91 -2.38 -0.24
C GLY A 64 9.68 -3.08 0.35
N VAL A 65 9.89 -3.97 1.32
CA VAL A 65 8.83 -4.66 2.06
C VAL A 65 8.61 -3.97 3.41
N PRO A 66 7.46 -3.31 3.64
CA PRO A 66 7.11 -2.76 4.94
C PRO A 66 6.96 -3.82 6.03
N LEU A 67 7.10 -3.40 7.28
CA LEU A 67 6.65 -4.19 8.42
C LEU A 67 5.11 -4.17 8.51
N ASN A 68 4.53 -5.23 9.07
CA ASN A 68 3.13 -5.28 9.48
C ASN A 68 3.05 -5.41 10.98
N ASP A 69 2.46 -4.41 11.64
CA ASP A 69 2.37 -4.35 13.10
C ASP A 69 3.73 -4.57 13.80
N GLY A 70 4.78 -3.99 13.23
CA GLY A 70 6.16 -4.08 13.71
C GLY A 70 6.86 -5.40 13.39
N LYS A 71 6.21 -6.30 12.64
CA LYS A 71 6.74 -7.63 12.31
C LYS A 71 7.09 -7.72 10.84
N LYS A 72 8.14 -8.49 10.55
CA LYS A 72 8.51 -8.83 9.18
C LYS A 72 7.44 -9.75 8.56
N PRO A 73 6.95 -9.45 7.34
CA PRO A 73 6.14 -10.38 6.55
C PRO A 73 6.80 -11.76 6.37
N TRP A 74 6.01 -12.83 6.43
CA TRP A 74 6.55 -14.21 6.42
C TRP A 74 7.29 -14.58 5.13
N PHE A 75 6.90 -13.98 4.00
CA PHE A 75 7.54 -14.23 2.70
C PHE A 75 8.81 -13.40 2.48
N ALA A 76 9.04 -12.36 3.29
CA ALA A 76 10.07 -11.37 3.01
C ALA A 76 11.46 -11.83 3.47
N ASN A 77 12.43 -11.62 2.58
CA ASN A 77 13.84 -11.74 2.94
C ASN A 77 14.29 -10.50 3.72
N ASP A 78 15.17 -10.66 4.71
CA ASP A 78 15.62 -9.55 5.57
C ASP A 78 16.26 -8.39 4.78
N LYS A 79 16.84 -8.67 3.61
CA LYS A 79 17.45 -7.65 2.75
C LYS A 79 16.43 -6.76 2.03
N GLU A 80 15.21 -7.25 1.87
CA GLU A 80 14.14 -6.53 1.17
C GLU A 80 13.25 -5.75 2.14
N VAL A 81 13.36 -6.04 3.44
CA VAL A 81 12.57 -5.40 4.49
C VAL A 81 13.07 -3.99 4.72
N ASN A 82 12.18 -3.03 4.51
CA ASN A 82 12.42 -1.66 4.92
C ASN A 82 11.82 -1.44 6.32
N ARG A 83 12.70 -1.38 7.32
CA ARG A 83 12.31 -1.22 8.73
C ARG A 83 11.90 0.21 9.08
N ALA A 84 12.14 1.17 8.18
CA ALA A 84 11.67 2.56 8.33
C ALA A 84 10.19 2.73 8.00
N ILE A 85 9.52 1.68 7.49
CA ILE A 85 8.11 1.71 7.13
C ILE A 85 7.39 0.60 7.89
N ASN A 86 6.35 0.97 8.63
CA ASN A 86 5.45 0.03 9.28
C ASN A 86 4.00 0.36 8.97
N ILE A 87 3.23 -0.64 8.56
CA ILE A 87 1.78 -0.53 8.35
C ILE A 87 1.10 -1.17 9.57
N LYS A 88 0.36 -0.38 10.35
CA LYS A 88 -0.60 -0.89 11.32
C LYS A 88 -1.92 -1.15 10.62
N ILE A 89 -2.44 -2.36 10.75
CA ILE A 89 -3.69 -2.76 10.11
C ILE A 89 -4.81 -2.53 11.12
N ILE A 90 -5.63 -1.49 10.90
CA ILE A 90 -6.81 -1.23 11.73
C ILE A 90 -7.97 -2.07 11.23
N SER A 91 -8.21 -2.05 9.92
CA SER A 91 -9.14 -2.93 9.23
C SER A 91 -8.71 -3.18 7.79
N GLU A 92 -8.74 -4.44 7.36
CA GLU A 92 -8.41 -4.83 5.99
C GLU A 92 -9.36 -5.96 5.59
N ASP A 93 -9.96 -5.85 4.40
CA ASP A 93 -10.87 -6.86 3.85
C ASP A 93 -12.14 -7.14 4.68
N SER A 94 -12.51 -6.21 5.57
CA SER A 94 -13.68 -6.34 6.44
C SER A 94 -14.98 -5.81 5.82
N GLU A 95 -14.91 -4.69 5.09
CA GLU A 95 -16.06 -3.98 4.52
C GLU A 95 -15.95 -3.95 3.00
N CYS A 96 -16.67 -4.86 2.33
CA CYS A 96 -16.69 -4.98 0.88
C CYS A 96 -18.13 -5.05 0.36
N GLU A 97 -18.52 -4.05 -0.43
CA GLU A 97 -19.82 -3.95 -1.08
C GLU A 97 -19.70 -4.28 -2.56
N VAL A 98 -20.63 -5.11 -3.07
CA VAL A 98 -20.66 -5.53 -4.47
C VAL A 98 -22.05 -5.33 -5.06
N ASP A 99 -22.15 -4.42 -6.03
CA ASP A 99 -23.36 -4.19 -6.82
C ASP A 99 -23.29 -4.94 -8.16
N VAL A 100 -24.27 -5.81 -8.43
CA VAL A 100 -24.31 -6.64 -9.65
C VAL A 100 -25.49 -6.25 -10.53
N SER A 101 -25.23 -6.08 -11.82
CA SER A 101 -26.27 -5.79 -12.84
C SER A 101 -26.05 -6.60 -14.11
N GLU A 102 -27.10 -7.20 -14.66
CA GLU A 102 -27.04 -7.90 -15.96
C GLU A 102 -26.98 -6.88 -17.11
N MET A 103 -25.97 -7.02 -17.96
CA MET A 103 -25.79 -6.17 -19.13
C MET A 103 -26.63 -6.72 -20.29
N LYS A 104 -27.65 -5.97 -20.71
CA LYS A 104 -28.39 -6.26 -21.94
C LYS A 104 -27.47 -6.03 -23.15
N SER A 105 -27.56 -6.93 -24.14
CA SER A 105 -26.81 -6.88 -25.40
C SER A 105 -27.10 -5.62 -26.19
#